data_AF-A0A3M7PQZ2-F1
#
_entry.id   AF-A0A3M7PQZ2-F1
#
_cell.length_a   1.000
_cell.length_b   1.000
_cell.length_c   1.000
_cell.angle_alpha   90.00
_cell.angle_beta   90.00
_cell.angle_gamma   90.00
#
_symmetry.space_group_name_H-M   'P 1'
#
loop_
_entity.id
_entity.type
_entity.pdbx_description
1 polymer ?
#
loop_
_entity_poly.entity_id
_entity_poly.type
_entity_poly.pdbx_seq_one_letter_code
_entity_poly.pdbx_strand_id
1 'polypeptide(L)'
;MVKFLTRNLLKFFAFFDLDKLKKIFTALLLERSILVVSKDLENLTSCGLSFEYLMYPLEWLHTFVPIVPEHIDSHIFNQPFPFIYGVHTTIYQSLNNSQLDNCIILLLDDRQILNADKDQLPVRVNEYLTRKLDYFKQSDDFSFNSSSKTQDLLSTGPLRPFQESVLMIIDDYREYIVYNDAKQEFKFDENNFFKLKNVSTESTSQKYHSNENEFYHEFRVTQAFEEFCRDRAEYLDREKNSLLKHVQFEKDFIDILFDQYISERSKITSIIY
;
A
#
# COMPACT_ATOMS: atom_id res chain seq x y z
N MET A 1 -20.71 -9.38 -0.41
CA MET A 1 -19.27 -9.08 -0.49
C MET A 1 -18.95 -7.77 0.24
N VAL A 2 -19.52 -6.64 -0.18
CA VAL A 2 -19.35 -5.30 0.44
C VAL A 2 -19.50 -5.27 1.97
N LYS A 3 -20.58 -5.84 2.54
CA LYS A 3 -20.79 -5.85 4.00
C LYS A 3 -19.70 -6.60 4.79
N PHE A 4 -19.16 -7.67 4.21
CA PHE A 4 -18.10 -8.46 4.83
C PHE A 4 -16.78 -7.68 4.83
N LEU A 5 -16.49 -7.04 3.70
CA LEU A 5 -15.35 -6.15 3.55
C LEU A 5 -15.39 -4.97 4.53
N THR A 6 -16.52 -4.24 4.57
CA THR A 6 -16.67 -3.12 5.52
C THR A 6 -16.37 -3.60 6.93
N ARG A 7 -16.96 -4.72 7.38
CA ARG A 7 -16.77 -5.24 8.74
C ARG A 7 -15.30 -5.50 9.07
N ASN A 8 -14.53 -6.07 8.14
CA ASN A 8 -13.12 -6.38 8.37
C ASN A 8 -12.29 -5.10 8.52
N LEU A 9 -12.55 -4.10 7.69
CA LEU A 9 -11.91 -2.78 7.77
C LEU A 9 -12.24 -2.07 9.08
N LEU A 10 -13.51 -2.09 9.53
CA LEU A 10 -13.89 -1.49 10.82
C LEU A 10 -13.17 -2.16 11.98
N LYS A 11 -13.12 -3.50 11.98
CA LYS A 11 -12.38 -4.27 12.98
C LYS A 11 -10.90 -3.86 13.00
N PHE A 12 -10.27 -3.79 11.83
CA PHE A 12 -8.88 -3.36 11.69
C PHE A 12 -8.63 -1.97 12.28
N PHE A 13 -9.42 -0.97 11.88
CA PHE A 13 -9.30 0.40 12.39
C PHE A 13 -9.61 0.53 13.89
N ALA A 14 -10.36 -0.42 14.47
CA ALA A 14 -10.65 -0.44 15.90
C ALA A 14 -9.53 -1.07 16.76
N PHE A 15 -8.62 -1.87 16.17
CA PHE A 15 -7.49 -2.46 16.90
C PHE A 15 -6.40 -1.45 17.21
N PHE A 16 -6.13 -0.55 16.27
CA PHE A 16 -4.95 0.31 16.31
C PHE A 16 -5.30 1.78 16.40
N ASP A 17 -4.50 2.53 17.16
CA ASP A 17 -4.52 3.98 17.12
C ASP A 17 -3.92 4.50 15.80
N LEU A 18 -4.10 5.80 15.56
CA LEU A 18 -3.65 6.46 14.34
C LEU A 18 -2.15 6.30 14.09
N ASP A 19 -1.32 6.38 15.13
CA ASP A 19 0.12 6.28 14.96
C ASP A 19 0.55 4.88 14.57
N LYS A 20 -0.07 3.85 15.17
CA LYS A 20 0.12 2.46 14.78
C LYS A 20 -0.38 2.18 13.36
N LEU A 21 -1.54 2.72 12.98
CA LEU A 21 -2.06 2.58 11.62
C LEU A 21 -1.11 3.17 10.57
N LYS A 22 -0.50 4.33 10.85
CA LYS A 22 0.53 4.92 9.97
C LYS A 22 1.76 4.04 9.86
N LYS A 23 2.23 3.46 10.96
CA LYS A 23 3.37 2.52 10.95
C LYS A 23 3.08 1.28 10.12
N ILE A 24 1.90 0.67 10.29
CA ILE A 24 1.46 -0.47 9.46
C ILE A 24 1.41 -0.08 7.99
N PHE A 25 0.81 1.07 7.69
CA PHE A 25 0.70 1.55 6.31
C PHE A 25 2.07 1.79 5.67
N THR A 26 3.00 2.39 6.41
CA THR A 26 4.38 2.59 5.94
C THR A 26 5.07 1.25 5.65
N ALA A 27 4.93 0.29 6.57
CA ALA A 27 5.49 -1.05 6.43
C ALA A 27 4.96 -1.79 5.19
N LEU A 28 3.67 -1.64 4.89
CA LEU A 28 3.05 -2.21 3.69
C LEU A 28 3.62 -1.59 2.42
N LEU A 29 3.74 -0.26 2.37
CA LEU A 29 4.28 0.45 1.20
C LEU A 29 5.76 0.16 0.95
N LEU A 30 6.54 -0.11 1.98
CA LEU A 30 7.96 -0.47 1.89
C LEU A 30 8.21 -1.98 1.84
N GLU A 31 7.14 -2.78 1.67
CA GLU A 31 7.22 -4.24 1.60
C GLU A 31 8.03 -4.86 2.75
N ARG A 32 7.76 -4.43 3.99
CA ARG A 32 8.35 -5.08 5.16
C ARG A 32 7.66 -6.40 5.45
N SER A 33 8.40 -7.36 6.02
CA SER A 33 7.79 -8.59 6.53
C SER A 33 6.92 -8.28 7.76
N ILE A 34 5.65 -8.68 7.73
CA ILE A 34 4.67 -8.41 8.78
C ILE A 34 4.16 -9.74 9.35
N LEU A 35 4.25 -9.87 10.67
CA LEU A 35 3.69 -10.98 11.43
C LEU A 35 2.49 -10.50 12.24
N VAL A 36 1.30 -10.99 11.92
CA VAL A 36 0.06 -10.69 12.63
C VAL A 36 -0.20 -11.79 13.66
N VAL A 37 -0.43 -11.42 14.92
CA VAL A 37 -0.59 -12.38 16.03
C VAL A 37 -1.91 -12.12 16.75
N SER A 38 -2.70 -13.17 16.93
CA SER A 38 -3.95 -13.14 17.71
C SER A 38 -4.33 -14.54 18.18
N LYS A 39 -5.15 -14.64 19.21
CA LYS A 39 -5.86 -15.88 19.59
C LYS A 39 -7.08 -16.14 18.71
N ASP A 40 -7.59 -15.12 18.02
CA ASP A 40 -8.78 -15.20 17.19
C ASP A 40 -8.41 -15.20 15.69
N LEU A 41 -8.70 -16.32 15.02
CA LEU A 41 -8.43 -16.52 13.59
C LEU A 41 -9.24 -15.57 12.69
N GLU A 42 -10.41 -15.11 13.13
CA GLU A 42 -11.19 -14.13 12.38
C GLU A 42 -10.46 -12.79 12.35
N ASN A 43 -9.79 -12.40 13.44
CA ASN A 43 -9.04 -11.15 13.53
C ASN A 43 -7.80 -11.20 12.64
N LEU A 44 -7.08 -12.33 12.60
CA LEU A 44 -5.95 -12.54 11.69
C LEU A 44 -6.37 -12.34 10.23
N THR A 45 -7.44 -13.02 9.82
CA THR A 45 -7.95 -12.95 8.44
C THR A 45 -8.46 -11.54 8.11
N SER A 46 -9.21 -10.92 9.03
CA SER A 46 -9.76 -9.56 8.83
C SER A 46 -8.65 -8.52 8.68
N CYS A 47 -7.59 -8.62 9.48
CA CYS A 47 -6.44 -7.72 9.42
C CYS A 47 -5.69 -7.88 8.09
N GLY A 48 -5.37 -9.13 7.71
CA GLY A 48 -4.67 -9.42 6.45
C GLY A 48 -5.42 -8.92 5.22
N LEU A 49 -6.73 -9.18 5.14
CA LEU A 49 -7.56 -8.67 4.04
C LEU A 49 -7.63 -7.14 4.01
N SER A 50 -7.57 -6.48 5.16
CA SER A 50 -7.64 -5.01 5.23
C SER A 50 -6.40 -4.35 4.60
N PHE A 51 -5.25 -5.02 4.59
CA PHE A 51 -4.01 -4.49 4.04
C PHE A 51 -4.07 -4.23 2.54
N GLU A 52 -4.71 -5.15 1.79
CA GLU A 52 -4.91 -5.02 0.35
C GLU A 52 -5.63 -3.71 0.00
N TYR A 53 -6.66 -3.35 0.78
CA TYR A 53 -7.43 -2.13 0.56
C TYR A 53 -6.68 -0.85 0.91
N LEU A 54 -5.81 -0.89 1.92
CA LEU A 54 -4.98 0.24 2.31
C LEU A 54 -3.97 0.59 1.22
N MET A 55 -3.42 -0.42 0.55
CA MET A 55 -2.39 -0.25 -0.48
C MET A 55 -2.95 0.21 -1.82
N TYR A 56 -4.26 0.06 -2.07
CA TYR A 56 -4.86 0.42 -3.35
C TYR A 56 -4.45 1.83 -3.81
N PRO A 57 -4.02 2.00 -5.09
CA PRO A 57 -4.08 1.05 -6.20
C PRO A 57 -2.90 0.07 -6.33
N LEU A 58 -1.98 0.03 -5.37
CA LEU A 58 -0.91 -0.97 -5.31
C LEU A 58 -1.46 -2.29 -4.76
N GLU A 59 -0.90 -3.40 -5.24
CA GLU A 59 -1.25 -4.74 -4.80
C GLU A 59 -0.05 -5.37 -4.08
N TRP A 60 -0.32 -6.15 -3.02
CA TRP A 60 0.73 -6.93 -2.36
C TRP A 60 1.04 -8.17 -3.20
N LEU A 61 2.28 -8.28 -3.67
CA LEU A 61 2.68 -9.34 -4.62
C LEU A 61 3.55 -10.44 -3.99
N HIS A 62 3.90 -10.29 -2.72
CA HIS A 62 4.66 -11.30 -1.98
C HIS A 62 3.77 -12.33 -1.30
N THR A 63 4.39 -13.23 -0.53
CA THR A 63 3.66 -14.31 0.15
C THR A 63 2.70 -13.74 1.20
N PHE A 64 1.42 -14.09 1.09
CA PHE A 64 0.37 -13.76 2.05
C PHE A 64 -0.26 -15.04 2.59
N VAL A 65 -0.10 -15.32 3.88
CA VAL A 65 -0.70 -16.48 4.56
C VAL A 65 -1.49 -15.97 5.78
N PRO A 66 -2.80 -15.71 5.65
CA PRO A 66 -3.59 -15.09 6.72
C PRO A 66 -3.70 -15.96 7.97
N ILE A 67 -3.57 -17.29 7.83
CA ILE A 67 -3.50 -18.23 8.96
C ILE A 67 -2.45 -19.28 8.63
N VAL A 68 -1.36 -19.26 9.37
CA VAL A 68 -0.29 -20.24 9.30
C VAL A 68 -0.68 -21.45 10.16
N PRO A 69 -0.69 -22.69 9.61
CA PRO A 69 -0.96 -23.90 10.38
C PRO A 69 0.10 -24.19 11.45
N GLU A 70 -0.30 -24.77 12.58
CA GLU A 70 0.61 -25.07 13.72
C GLU A 70 1.72 -26.08 13.39
N HIS A 71 1.52 -26.94 12.39
CA HIS A 71 2.48 -27.98 12.01
C HIS A 71 3.47 -27.56 10.91
N ILE A 72 3.45 -26.29 10.50
CA ILE A 72 4.36 -25.81 9.48
C ILE A 72 5.78 -25.66 10.03
N ASP A 73 6.77 -25.85 9.17
CA ASP A 73 8.15 -25.66 9.54
C ASP A 73 8.44 -24.20 9.93
N SER A 74 9.05 -23.98 11.09
CA SER A 74 9.45 -22.67 11.57
C SER A 74 10.45 -21.94 10.64
N HIS A 75 11.07 -22.65 9.69
CA HIS A 75 11.90 -22.05 8.65
C HIS A 75 11.13 -21.08 7.74
N ILE A 76 9.80 -21.16 7.66
CA ILE A 76 9.01 -20.19 6.88
C ILE A 76 9.15 -18.76 7.40
N PHE A 77 9.54 -18.53 8.65
CA PHE A 77 9.67 -17.18 9.22
C PHE A 77 11.00 -16.51 8.86
N ASN A 78 11.97 -17.26 8.32
CA ASN A 78 13.29 -16.77 7.94
C ASN A 78 13.42 -16.52 6.43
N GLN A 79 12.34 -16.13 5.74
CA GLN A 79 12.43 -15.87 4.30
C GLN A 79 13.27 -14.61 4.01
N PRO A 80 14.07 -14.62 2.93
CA PRO A 80 14.82 -13.45 2.49
C PRO A 80 13.95 -12.41 1.76
N PHE A 81 12.68 -12.73 1.53
CA PHE A 81 11.70 -11.88 0.85
C PHE A 81 10.58 -11.46 1.81
N PRO A 82 9.88 -10.35 1.51
CA PRO A 82 8.76 -9.87 2.32
C PRO A 82 7.64 -10.90 2.46
N PHE A 83 6.94 -10.90 3.58
CA PHE A 83 5.77 -11.74 3.77
C PHE A 83 4.75 -11.07 4.68
N ILE A 84 3.50 -11.50 4.58
CA ILE A 84 2.47 -11.19 5.57
C ILE A 84 1.91 -12.52 6.08
N TYR A 85 2.19 -12.83 7.34
CA TYR A 85 1.74 -14.08 7.98
C TYR A 85 0.87 -13.80 9.18
N GLY A 86 -0.26 -14.49 9.29
CA GLY A 86 -1.07 -14.52 10.51
C GLY A 86 -0.82 -15.79 11.29
N VAL A 87 -0.44 -15.68 12.57
CA VAL A 87 -0.15 -16.82 13.45
C VAL A 87 -1.01 -16.77 14.70
N HIS A 88 -1.40 -17.96 15.18
CA HIS A 88 -1.99 -18.08 16.50
C HIS A 88 -0.93 -17.75 17.58
N THR A 89 -1.37 -17.25 18.73
CA THR A 89 -0.47 -16.86 19.83
C THR A 89 0.41 -18.03 20.32
N THR A 90 -0.07 -19.28 20.22
CA THR A 90 0.72 -20.48 20.56
C THR A 90 1.96 -20.62 19.68
N ILE A 91 1.83 -20.37 18.37
CA ILE A 91 2.94 -20.40 17.43
C ILE A 91 3.89 -19.24 17.72
N TYR A 92 3.36 -18.03 17.92
CA TYR A 92 4.20 -16.87 18.23
C TYR A 92 5.09 -17.09 19.46
N GLN A 93 4.57 -17.74 20.51
CA GLN A 93 5.32 -18.07 21.72
C GLN A 93 6.42 -19.12 21.52
N SER A 94 6.35 -19.94 20.46
CA SER A 94 7.38 -20.93 20.14
C SER A 94 8.47 -20.39 19.19
N LEU A 95 8.30 -19.18 18.65
CA LEU A 95 9.29 -18.53 17.79
C LEU A 95 10.45 -17.95 18.59
N ASN A 96 11.65 -18.04 18.02
CA ASN A 96 12.86 -17.48 18.59
C ASN A 96 13.11 -16.05 18.07
N ASN A 97 13.89 -15.26 18.81
CA ASN A 97 14.21 -13.87 18.43
C ASN A 97 14.78 -13.73 17.01
N SER A 98 15.64 -14.67 16.57
CA SER A 98 16.22 -14.62 15.22
C SER A 98 15.19 -14.69 14.09
N GLN A 99 14.02 -15.29 14.35
CA GLN A 99 12.89 -15.37 13.40
C GLN A 99 12.03 -14.09 13.41
N LEU A 100 12.23 -13.24 14.41
CA LEU A 100 11.42 -12.05 14.67
C LEU A 100 12.18 -10.73 14.42
N ASP A 101 13.52 -10.79 14.36
CA ASP A 101 14.38 -9.60 14.27
C ASP A 101 14.11 -8.70 13.05
N ASN A 102 13.70 -9.30 11.93
CA ASN A 102 13.51 -8.60 10.65
C ASN A 102 12.04 -8.42 10.26
N CYS A 103 11.09 -8.73 11.14
CA CYS A 103 9.67 -8.54 10.87
C CYS A 103 9.03 -7.54 11.85
N ILE A 104 8.02 -6.84 11.34
CA ILE A 104 7.13 -6.00 12.11
C ILE A 104 6.03 -6.88 12.69
N ILE A 105 5.83 -6.80 14.00
CA ILE A 105 4.94 -7.72 14.70
C ILE A 105 3.72 -6.94 15.18
N LEU A 106 2.53 -7.41 14.76
CA LEU A 106 1.24 -6.83 15.09
C LEU A 106 0.54 -7.74 16.11
N LEU A 107 0.61 -7.36 17.39
CA LEU A 107 -0.08 -8.07 18.47
C LEU A 107 -1.51 -7.52 18.55
N LEU A 108 -2.47 -8.18 17.90
CA LEU A 108 -3.85 -7.68 17.79
C LEU A 108 -4.55 -7.66 19.15
N ASP A 109 -4.34 -8.70 19.96
CA ASP A 109 -5.01 -8.87 21.25
C ASP A 109 -4.53 -7.82 22.27
N ASP A 110 -3.25 -7.45 22.22
CA ASP A 110 -2.63 -6.45 23.09
C ASP A 110 -2.66 -5.03 22.50
N ARG A 111 -3.10 -4.89 21.23
CA ARG A 111 -3.11 -3.64 20.46
C ARG A 111 -1.74 -2.97 20.39
N GLN A 112 -0.70 -3.78 20.22
CA GLN A 112 0.70 -3.34 20.18
C GLN A 112 1.34 -3.64 18.83
N ILE A 113 2.36 -2.84 18.52
CA ILE A 113 3.23 -3.04 17.36
C ILE A 113 4.66 -3.05 17.85
N LEU A 114 5.44 -4.03 17.41
CA LEU A 114 6.87 -4.15 17.69
C LEU A 114 7.66 -3.96 16.39
N ASN A 115 8.92 -3.54 16.51
CA ASN A 115 9.89 -3.40 15.43
C ASN A 115 9.50 -2.42 14.29
N ALA A 116 8.57 -1.50 14.51
CA ALA A 116 8.05 -0.59 13.48
C ALA A 116 8.52 0.87 13.63
N ASP A 117 9.68 1.11 14.24
CA ASP A 117 10.17 2.46 14.53
C ASP A 117 11.15 3.01 13.47
N LYS A 118 11.64 2.15 12.57
CA LYS A 118 12.63 2.53 11.55
C LYS A 118 12.00 3.36 10.43
N ASP A 119 10.85 2.93 9.94
CA ASP A 119 10.26 3.47 8.72
C ASP A 119 9.34 4.65 8.99
N GLN A 120 9.37 5.66 8.11
CA GLN A 120 8.52 6.84 8.21
C GLN A 120 7.97 7.23 6.84
N LEU A 121 6.71 7.66 6.81
CA LEU A 121 6.12 8.27 5.62
C LEU A 121 6.79 9.62 5.31
N PRO A 122 6.78 10.06 4.04
CA PRO A 122 7.12 11.43 3.69
C PRO A 122 6.32 12.44 4.50
N VAL A 123 6.93 13.56 4.88
CA VAL A 123 6.35 14.53 5.83
C VAL A 123 5.01 15.04 5.33
N ARG A 124 4.95 15.41 4.05
CA ARG A 124 3.72 15.88 3.40
C ARG A 124 2.58 14.87 3.49
N VAL A 125 2.89 13.59 3.29
CA VAL A 125 1.90 12.49 3.32
C VAL A 125 1.46 12.22 4.76
N ASN A 126 2.41 12.16 5.69
CA ASN A 126 2.14 11.97 7.12
C ASN A 126 1.24 13.09 7.70
N GLU A 127 1.53 14.35 7.36
CA GLU A 127 0.71 15.49 7.77
C GLU A 127 -0.70 15.42 7.19
N TYR A 128 -0.82 15.09 5.90
CA TYR A 128 -2.11 14.92 5.24
C TYR A 128 -2.95 13.85 5.93
N LEU A 129 -2.37 12.66 6.12
CA LEU A 129 -3.03 11.50 6.70
C LEU A 129 -3.44 11.77 8.15
N THR A 130 -2.55 12.39 8.95
CA THR A 130 -2.85 12.77 10.34
C THR A 130 -4.03 13.74 10.41
N ARG A 131 -4.02 14.83 9.61
CA ARG A 131 -5.12 15.81 9.59
C ARG A 131 -6.46 15.17 9.21
N LYS A 132 -6.46 14.30 8.19
CA LYS A 132 -7.69 13.64 7.71
C LYS A 132 -8.24 12.63 8.70
N LEU A 133 -7.38 11.81 9.30
CA LEU A 133 -7.82 10.80 10.27
C LEU A 133 -8.26 11.42 11.60
N ASP A 134 -7.65 12.54 12.04
CA ASP A 134 -8.11 13.25 13.23
C ASP A 134 -9.49 13.88 13.05
N TYR A 135 -9.85 14.30 11.82
CA TYR A 135 -11.21 14.72 11.49
C TYR A 135 -12.22 13.57 11.72
N PHE A 136 -11.91 12.35 11.26
CA PHE A 136 -12.77 11.18 11.45
C PHE A 136 -12.91 10.74 12.92
N LYS A 137 -11.89 10.97 13.73
CA LYS A 137 -11.99 10.74 15.19
C LYS A 137 -12.93 11.73 15.87
N GLN A 138 -12.94 12.98 15.42
CA GLN A 138 -13.73 14.05 16.02
C GLN A 138 -15.20 14.03 15.59
N SER A 139 -15.52 13.48 14.42
CA SER A 139 -16.89 13.53 13.86
C SER A 139 -17.87 12.49 14.41
N ASP A 140 -17.54 11.74 15.47
CA ASP A 140 -18.30 10.55 15.92
C ASP A 140 -18.53 9.49 14.80
N ASP A 141 -17.94 9.64 13.62
CA ASP A 141 -18.05 8.66 12.53
C ASP A 141 -17.26 7.38 12.80
N PHE A 142 -16.35 7.40 13.79
CA PHE A 142 -15.75 6.21 14.39
C PHE A 142 -16.70 5.47 15.34
N SER A 143 -17.90 5.99 15.64
CA SER A 143 -18.96 5.29 16.37
C SER A 143 -19.64 4.27 15.46
N PHE A 144 -19.07 3.06 15.44
CA PHE A 144 -19.36 1.96 14.50
C PHE A 144 -20.69 1.21 14.73
N ASN A 145 -21.72 1.84 15.29
CA ASN A 145 -22.96 1.18 15.72
C ASN A 145 -24.16 1.24 14.76
N SER A 146 -23.98 1.65 13.48
CA SER A 146 -25.11 1.74 12.53
C SER A 146 -24.86 1.03 11.20
N SER A 147 -25.75 0.08 10.90
CA SER A 147 -25.78 -0.82 9.73
C SER A 147 -26.04 -0.15 8.38
N SER A 148 -26.23 1.18 8.36
CA SER A 148 -26.55 1.97 7.16
C SER A 148 -25.32 2.58 6.45
N LYS A 149 -24.12 2.51 7.05
CA LYS A 149 -22.90 3.21 6.56
C LYS A 149 -21.93 2.35 5.71
N THR A 150 -22.35 1.18 5.22
CA THR A 150 -21.42 0.23 4.56
C THR A 150 -20.87 0.71 3.22
N GLN A 151 -21.62 1.52 2.47
CA GLN A 151 -21.16 2.14 1.22
C GLN A 151 -20.28 3.39 1.46
N ASP A 152 -20.52 4.11 2.55
CA ASP A 152 -19.74 5.28 2.92
C ASP A 152 -18.31 4.89 3.29
N LEU A 153 -18.06 3.72 3.89
CA LEU A 153 -16.70 3.41 4.32
C LEU A 153 -15.68 3.28 3.18
N LEU A 154 -16.14 2.77 2.03
CA LEU A 154 -15.32 2.56 0.83
C LEU A 154 -15.24 3.81 -0.05
N SER A 155 -16.17 4.76 0.09
CA SER A 155 -16.25 5.98 -0.74
C SER A 155 -15.88 7.26 0.01
N THR A 156 -16.08 7.32 1.33
CA THR A 156 -15.93 8.50 2.20
C THR A 156 -15.35 8.18 3.60
N GLY A 157 -15.03 6.93 3.91
CA GLY A 157 -14.58 6.49 5.23
C GLY A 157 -13.08 6.64 5.52
N PRO A 158 -12.60 6.15 6.68
CA PRO A 158 -11.21 6.28 7.12
C PRO A 158 -10.19 5.56 6.23
N LEU A 159 -10.64 4.71 5.31
CA LEU A 159 -9.81 4.07 4.28
C LEU A 159 -9.34 5.07 3.22
N ARG A 160 -10.19 6.02 2.83
CA ARG A 160 -9.93 6.93 1.71
C ARG A 160 -8.67 7.79 1.90
N PRO A 161 -8.40 8.37 3.08
CA PRO A 161 -7.15 9.07 3.32
C PRO A 161 -5.88 8.24 3.05
N PHE A 162 -5.91 6.92 3.29
CA PHE A 162 -4.78 6.04 2.98
C PHE A 162 -4.61 5.88 1.48
N GLN A 163 -5.69 5.61 0.74
CA GLN A 163 -5.63 5.48 -0.72
C GLN A 163 -5.22 6.78 -1.41
N GLU A 164 -5.74 7.92 -0.94
CA GLU A 164 -5.29 9.24 -1.40
C GLU A 164 -3.81 9.48 -1.07
N SER A 165 -3.33 8.98 0.06
CA SER A 165 -1.90 9.04 0.41
C SER A 165 -1.04 8.22 -0.54
N VAL A 166 -1.49 7.03 -0.96
CA VAL A 166 -0.81 6.23 -2.00
C VAL A 166 -0.75 7.03 -3.31
N LEU A 167 -1.88 7.62 -3.72
CA LEU A 167 -1.93 8.46 -4.92
C LEU A 167 -1.01 9.68 -4.84
N MET A 168 -0.87 10.30 -3.67
CA MET A 168 0.07 11.40 -3.45
C MET A 168 1.54 10.95 -3.53
N ILE A 169 1.85 9.71 -3.15
CA ILE A 169 3.21 9.17 -3.23
C ILE A 169 3.62 8.94 -4.67
N ILE A 170 2.68 8.45 -5.49
CA ILE A 170 2.91 8.07 -6.89
C ILE A 170 2.46 9.14 -7.88
N ASP A 171 2.05 10.34 -7.43
CA ASP A 171 1.30 11.31 -8.23
C ASP A 171 1.89 11.66 -9.62
N ASP A 172 3.21 11.63 -9.73
CA ASP A 172 3.99 11.97 -10.92
C ASP A 172 4.47 10.74 -11.71
N TYR A 173 4.10 9.50 -11.33
CA TYR A 173 4.62 8.26 -11.96
C TYR A 173 4.48 8.27 -13.50
N ARG A 174 3.41 8.88 -14.02
CA ARG A 174 3.11 8.95 -15.46
C ARG A 174 4.23 9.64 -16.24
N GLU A 175 4.87 10.65 -15.66
CA GLU A 175 5.94 11.42 -16.33
C GLU A 175 7.19 10.58 -16.59
N TYR A 176 7.32 9.45 -15.91
CA TYR A 176 8.47 8.56 -15.99
C TYR A 176 8.17 7.29 -16.76
N ILE A 177 6.97 7.12 -17.33
CA ILE A 177 6.71 6.08 -18.32
C ILE A 177 7.11 6.61 -19.69
N VAL A 178 8.31 6.21 -20.13
CA VAL A 178 8.95 6.73 -21.33
C VAL A 178 8.95 5.65 -22.42
N TYR A 179 8.74 6.08 -23.66
CA TYR A 179 8.83 5.21 -24.81
C TYR A 179 10.29 4.92 -25.18
N ASN A 180 10.65 3.65 -25.29
CA ASN A 180 11.97 3.21 -25.72
C ASN A 180 11.97 2.89 -27.21
N ASP A 181 12.48 3.80 -28.04
CA ASP A 181 12.55 3.64 -29.49
C ASP A 181 13.32 2.39 -29.93
N ALA A 182 14.39 2.02 -29.21
CA ALA A 182 15.24 0.88 -29.58
C ALA A 182 14.54 -0.47 -29.36
N LYS A 183 13.75 -0.58 -28.29
CA LYS A 183 12.99 -1.80 -27.94
C LYS A 183 11.55 -1.78 -28.40
N GLN A 184 11.09 -0.64 -28.90
CA GLN A 184 9.72 -0.38 -29.35
C GLN A 184 8.63 -0.54 -28.27
N GLU A 185 8.99 -0.42 -26.99
CA GLU A 185 8.12 -0.65 -25.82
C GLU A 185 8.08 0.58 -24.88
N PHE A 186 7.01 0.75 -24.12
CA PHE A 186 6.99 1.69 -23.00
C PHE A 186 7.70 1.07 -21.79
N LYS A 187 8.49 1.88 -21.06
CA LYS A 187 9.15 1.44 -19.83
C LYS A 187 9.19 2.55 -18.79
N PHE A 188 9.07 2.18 -17.52
CA PHE A 188 9.28 3.08 -16.39
C PHE A 188 10.77 3.43 -16.19
N ASP A 189 11.06 4.71 -16.05
CA ASP A 189 12.39 5.26 -15.78
C ASP A 189 12.60 5.49 -14.28
N GLU A 190 13.00 4.41 -13.59
CA GLU A 190 13.27 4.38 -12.15
C GLU A 190 14.31 5.42 -11.70
N ASN A 191 15.30 5.71 -12.56
CA ASN A 191 16.41 6.59 -12.21
C ASN A 191 15.99 8.05 -12.17
N ASN A 192 15.15 8.48 -13.11
CA ASN A 192 14.66 9.84 -13.15
C ASN A 192 13.54 10.09 -12.12
N PHE A 193 12.72 9.07 -11.82
CA PHE A 193 11.73 9.13 -10.74
C PHE A 193 12.36 9.55 -9.40
N PHE A 194 13.49 8.93 -9.04
CA PHE A 194 14.19 9.27 -7.80
C PHE A 194 14.84 10.66 -7.84
N LYS A 195 15.46 11.04 -8.96
CA LYS A 195 16.21 12.31 -9.07
C LYS A 195 15.30 13.54 -8.90
N LEU A 196 14.10 13.53 -9.49
CA LEU A 196 13.21 14.70 -9.47
C LEU A 196 12.49 14.88 -8.12
N LYS A 197 12.20 13.78 -7.40
CA LYS A 197 11.77 13.85 -5.99
C LYS A 197 12.84 14.48 -5.08
N ASN A 198 14.13 14.30 -5.39
CA ASN A 198 15.24 14.95 -4.67
C ASN A 198 15.49 16.42 -5.08
N VAL A 199 15.18 16.82 -6.31
CA VAL A 199 15.47 18.18 -6.83
C VAL A 199 14.40 19.20 -6.44
N SER A 200 13.14 18.79 -6.33
CA SER A 200 12.04 19.67 -5.89
C SER A 200 12.15 20.12 -4.42
N THR A 201 13.07 19.54 -3.64
CA THR A 201 13.24 19.76 -2.20
C THR A 201 14.44 20.62 -1.81
N GLU A 202 15.29 21.06 -2.76
CA GLU A 202 16.53 21.82 -2.47
C GLU A 202 16.32 23.23 -1.88
N SER A 203 15.08 23.74 -1.78
CA SER A 203 14.82 25.12 -1.38
C SER A 203 14.38 25.34 0.08
N THR A 204 14.25 24.32 0.95
CA THR A 204 13.79 24.55 2.35
C THR A 204 14.40 23.62 3.43
N SER A 205 15.42 24.07 4.18
CA SER A 205 15.79 23.65 5.57
C SER A 205 16.32 22.21 5.85
N GLN A 206 17.64 22.07 5.94
CA GLN A 206 18.51 20.86 6.05
C GLN A 206 18.25 19.77 7.10
N LYS A 207 17.29 19.87 8.04
CA LYS A 207 17.12 18.87 9.13
C LYS A 207 15.94 17.90 8.95
N TYR A 208 15.05 18.18 8.00
CA TYR A 208 13.85 17.37 7.71
C TYR A 208 14.01 16.46 6.47
N HIS A 209 15.13 16.57 5.75
CA HIS A 209 15.35 16.00 4.42
C HIS A 209 15.81 14.54 4.37
N SER A 210 16.30 13.97 5.48
CA SER A 210 16.85 12.60 5.45
C SER A 210 15.76 11.55 5.22
N ASN A 211 14.59 11.74 5.83
CA ASN A 211 13.59 10.68 5.94
C ASN A 211 12.72 10.56 4.67
N GLU A 212 12.45 11.67 3.96
CA GLU A 212 11.71 11.60 2.69
C GLU A 212 12.53 10.89 1.60
N ASN A 213 13.82 11.20 1.51
CA ASN A 213 14.71 10.59 0.52
C ASN A 213 14.91 9.09 0.79
N GLU A 214 14.99 8.68 2.05
CA GLU A 214 15.08 7.26 2.44
C GLU A 214 13.81 6.50 2.04
N PHE A 215 12.62 7.03 2.35
CA PHE A 215 11.35 6.42 1.95
C PHE A 215 11.27 6.21 0.44
N TYR A 216 11.49 7.25 -0.38
CA TYR A 216 11.39 7.12 -1.84
C TYR A 216 12.52 6.27 -2.44
N HIS A 217 13.68 6.20 -1.77
CA HIS A 217 14.77 5.32 -2.18
C HIS A 217 14.38 3.84 -2.06
N GLU A 218 13.71 3.47 -0.97
CA GLU A 218 13.23 2.11 -0.74
C GLU A 218 11.95 1.82 -1.53
N PHE A 219 10.99 2.75 -1.54
CA PHE A 219 9.71 2.58 -2.21
C PHE A 219 9.85 2.32 -3.72
N ARG A 220 10.77 3.00 -4.41
CA ARG A 220 10.92 2.86 -5.87
C ARG A 220 11.29 1.45 -6.34
N VAL A 221 11.92 0.66 -5.46
CA VAL A 221 12.38 -0.71 -5.77
C VAL A 221 11.44 -1.78 -5.20
N THR A 222 10.28 -1.37 -4.69
CA THR A 222 9.25 -2.31 -4.23
C THR A 222 8.61 -3.00 -5.41
N GLN A 223 8.31 -4.29 -5.26
CA GLN A 223 7.69 -5.09 -6.30
C GLN A 223 6.29 -4.58 -6.65
N ALA A 224 5.52 -4.14 -5.67
CA ALA A 224 4.18 -3.57 -5.82
C ALA A 224 4.19 -2.33 -6.72
N PHE A 225 5.15 -1.41 -6.52
CA PHE A 225 5.25 -0.22 -7.36
C PHE A 225 5.83 -0.51 -8.74
N GLU A 226 6.79 -1.42 -8.84
CA GLU A 226 7.35 -1.86 -10.12
C GLU A 226 6.25 -2.48 -11.00
N GLU A 227 5.46 -3.41 -10.45
CA GLU A 227 4.35 -4.03 -11.18
C GLU A 227 3.28 -3.01 -11.55
N PHE A 228 2.93 -2.11 -10.64
CA PHE A 228 1.99 -1.04 -10.92
C PHE A 228 2.39 -0.21 -12.15
N CYS A 229 3.69 0.10 -12.29
CA CYS A 229 4.21 0.83 -13.43
C CYS A 229 4.30 -0.04 -14.70
N ARG A 230 4.69 -1.31 -14.56
CA ARG A 230 4.76 -2.28 -15.65
C ARG A 230 3.40 -2.54 -16.29
N ASP A 231 2.37 -2.83 -15.50
CA ASP A 231 0.98 -3.02 -15.94
C ASP A 231 0.47 -1.87 -16.82
N ARG A 232 0.88 -0.66 -16.48
CA ARG A 232 0.51 0.58 -17.15
C ARG A 232 1.29 0.81 -18.44
N ALA A 233 2.59 0.52 -18.43
CA ALA A 233 3.40 0.53 -19.65
C ALA A 233 2.88 -0.51 -20.66
N GLU A 234 2.56 -1.73 -20.20
CA GLU A 234 1.99 -2.78 -21.04
C GLU A 234 0.60 -2.42 -21.59
N TYR A 235 -0.21 -1.68 -20.84
CA TYR A 235 -1.46 -1.12 -21.37
C TYR A 235 -1.19 -0.15 -22.52
N LEU A 236 -0.26 0.79 -22.35
CA LEU A 236 0.11 1.72 -23.42
C LEU A 236 0.65 0.99 -24.65
N ASP A 237 1.45 -0.06 -24.47
CA ASP A 237 1.93 -0.88 -25.58
C ASP A 237 0.80 -1.59 -26.33
N ARG A 238 -0.19 -2.12 -25.61
CA ARG A 238 -1.38 -2.76 -26.22
C ARG A 238 -2.22 -1.75 -27.01
N GLU A 239 -2.52 -0.60 -26.43
CA GLU A 239 -3.28 0.46 -27.09
C GLU A 239 -2.51 0.99 -28.31
N LYS A 240 -1.20 1.21 -28.16
CA LYS A 240 -0.33 1.57 -29.27
C LYS A 240 -0.40 0.56 -30.41
N ASN A 241 -0.28 -0.73 -30.12
CA ASN A 241 -0.34 -1.79 -31.13
C ASN A 241 -1.71 -1.89 -31.80
N SER A 242 -2.79 -1.50 -31.10
CA SER A 242 -4.14 -1.41 -31.67
C SER A 242 -4.31 -0.17 -32.57
N LEU A 243 -3.70 0.95 -32.20
CA LEU A 243 -3.83 2.26 -32.87
C LEU A 243 -2.81 2.45 -34.02
N LEU A 244 -1.70 1.72 -34.01
CA LEU A 244 -0.70 1.75 -35.08
C LEU A 244 -1.14 0.95 -36.31
N LYS A 245 -1.88 1.66 -37.16
CA LYS A 245 -1.41 1.85 -38.54
C LYS A 245 -0.78 3.22 -38.81
N HIS A 246 -1.05 4.32 -38.08
CA HIS A 246 -0.67 5.66 -38.58
C HIS A 246 -0.37 6.83 -37.59
N VAL A 247 -0.05 6.65 -36.31
CA VAL A 247 0.07 7.82 -35.38
C VAL A 247 1.41 7.89 -34.62
N GLN A 248 1.99 9.10 -34.57
CA GLN A 248 3.16 9.48 -33.77
C GLN A 248 2.68 9.84 -32.35
N PHE A 249 3.24 9.20 -31.32
CA PHE A 249 2.77 9.35 -29.93
C PHE A 249 3.38 10.61 -29.30
N GLU A 250 2.60 11.68 -29.22
CA GLU A 250 2.94 12.87 -28.44
C GLU A 250 2.52 12.69 -26.97
N LYS A 251 3.10 13.48 -26.05
CA LYS A 251 2.83 13.41 -24.60
C LYS A 251 1.34 13.52 -24.29
N ASP A 252 0.64 14.43 -24.97
CA ASP A 252 -0.81 14.64 -24.82
C ASP A 252 -1.64 13.39 -25.14
N PHE A 253 -1.14 12.52 -26.04
CA PHE A 253 -1.81 11.26 -26.39
C PHE A 253 -1.67 10.20 -25.30
N ILE A 254 -0.50 10.14 -24.66
CA ILE A 254 -0.24 9.23 -23.53
C ILE A 254 -1.15 9.58 -22.35
N ASP A 255 -1.33 10.87 -22.07
CA ASP A 255 -2.22 11.33 -20.99
C ASP A 255 -3.68 10.93 -21.24
N ILE A 256 -4.16 11.03 -22.50
CA ILE A 256 -5.51 10.55 -22.88
C ILE A 256 -5.66 9.05 -22.64
N LEU A 257 -4.66 8.24 -23.02
CA LEU A 257 -4.70 6.79 -22.80
C LEU A 257 -4.68 6.44 -21.31
N PHE A 258 -3.94 7.17 -20.48
CA PHE A 258 -3.99 6.97 -19.03
C PHE A 258 -5.35 7.31 -18.44
N ASP A 259 -5.99 8.39 -18.88
CA ASP A 259 -7.31 8.75 -18.39
C ASP A 259 -8.37 7.72 -18.83
N GLN A 260 -8.23 7.15 -20.02
CA GLN A 260 -9.03 6.01 -20.48
C GLN A 260 -8.78 4.76 -19.62
N TYR A 261 -7.52 4.40 -19.36
CA TYR A 261 -7.16 3.27 -18.49
C TYR A 261 -7.80 3.40 -17.11
N ILE A 262 -7.70 4.58 -16.49
CA ILE A 262 -8.28 4.84 -15.18
C ILE A 262 -9.80 4.76 -15.24
N SER A 263 -10.44 5.28 -16.29
CA SER A 263 -11.90 5.18 -16.47
C SER A 263 -12.38 3.74 -16.62
N GLU A 264 -11.65 2.91 -17.38
CA GLU A 264 -11.95 1.49 -17.59
C GLU A 264 -11.76 0.68 -16.31
N ARG A 265 -10.62 0.84 -15.62
CA ARG A 265 -10.36 0.17 -14.34
C ARG A 265 -11.28 0.68 -13.24
N SER A 266 -11.61 1.98 -13.18
CA SER A 266 -12.57 2.51 -12.20
C SER A 266 -13.96 1.92 -12.38
N LYS A 267 -14.39 1.62 -13.61
CA LYS A 267 -15.65 0.90 -13.87
C LYS A 267 -15.58 -0.54 -13.37
N ILE A 268 -14.48 -1.23 -13.58
CA ILE A 268 -14.25 -2.60 -13.07
C ILE A 268 -14.23 -2.60 -11.54
N THR A 269 -13.53 -1.66 -10.93
CA THR A 269 -13.48 -1.47 -9.48
C THR A 269 -14.87 -1.14 -8.92
N SER A 270 -15.70 -0.36 -9.63
CA SER A 270 -17.10 -0.11 -9.26
C SER A 270 -18.07 -1.29 -9.47
N ILE A 271 -17.64 -2.33 -10.20
CA ILE A 271 -18.38 -3.61 -10.35
C ILE A 271 -17.97 -4.60 -9.25
N ILE A 272 -16.76 -4.45 -8.70
CA ILE A 272 -16.24 -5.24 -7.57
C ILE A 272 -16.68 -4.66 -6.22
N TYR A 273 -16.94 -3.35 -6.14
CA TYR A 273 -17.58 -2.65 -5.02
C TYR A 273 -19.11 -2.58 -5.14
#